data_AF-A0A2M8PKZ4-F1
#
_entry.id   AF-A0A2M8PKZ4-F1
#
_cell.length_a   1.000
_cell.length_b   1.000
_cell.length_c   1.000
_cell.angle_alpha   90.00
_cell.angle_beta   90.00
_cell.angle_gamma   90.00
#
_symmetry.space_group_name_H-M   'P 1'
#
loop_
_entity.id
_entity.type
_entity.pdbx_description
1 polymer ?
#
loop_
_entity_poly.entity_id
_entity_poly.type
_entity_poly.pdbx_seq_one_letter_code
_entity_poly.pdbx_strand_id
1 'polypeptide(L)'
;MCQESLVNYLVTELGDAVPRDDLVLFIRVGDLAIQNDTAKKDGTISYDYQMHESIRTHAVKLDEALASIKICDPAIGSGAFPVGMMQEIVKAREVLTTYLDNDGNRTSYNFKRHAIQECIYGVDIDPGAIDIAKLRLWLSLVVDEEDYHTIKPLPNLD
;
A
#
# COMPACT_ATOMS: atom_id res chain seq x y z
N MET A 1 14.72 2.18 0.61
CA MET A 1 14.46 3.25 -0.37
C MET A 1 12.97 3.54 -0.44
N CYS A 2 12.12 2.56 -0.77
CA CYS A 2 10.66 2.73 -0.86
C CYS A 2 10.02 3.35 0.40
N GLN A 3 10.35 2.82 1.59
CA GLN A 3 9.81 3.33 2.86
C GLN A 3 10.12 4.82 3.09
N GLU A 4 11.38 5.26 2.89
CA GLU A 4 11.73 6.67 3.04
C GLU A 4 11.04 7.56 2.01
N SER A 5 10.91 7.09 0.76
CA SER A 5 10.18 7.81 -0.27
C SER A 5 8.70 7.99 0.11
N LEU A 6 8.08 6.93 0.65
CA LEU A 6 6.69 6.96 1.09
C LEU A 6 6.48 7.88 2.30
N VAL A 7 7.39 7.84 3.28
CA VAL A 7 7.37 8.77 4.42
C VAL A 7 7.46 10.22 3.94
N ASN A 8 8.41 10.54 3.05
CA ASN A 8 8.58 11.91 2.57
C ASN A 8 7.38 12.40 1.73
N TYR A 9 6.77 11.51 0.94
CA TYR A 9 5.53 11.79 0.24
C TYR A 9 4.40 12.13 1.22
N LEU A 10 4.17 11.30 2.24
CA LEU A 10 3.12 11.52 3.23
C LEU A 10 3.35 12.78 4.07
N VAL A 11 4.60 13.07 4.44
CA VAL A 11 4.94 14.35 5.10
C VAL A 11 4.56 15.54 4.22
N THR A 12 4.78 15.44 2.91
CA THR A 12 4.45 16.51 1.96
C THR A 12 2.93 16.66 1.79
N GLU A 13 2.20 15.56 1.63
CA GLU A 13 0.75 15.60 1.41
C GLU A 13 -0.08 15.94 2.66
N LEU A 14 0.37 15.50 3.84
CA LEU A 14 -0.36 15.76 5.09
C LEU A 14 0.12 17.03 5.80
N GLY A 15 1.24 17.62 5.38
CA GLY A 15 1.84 18.77 6.03
C GLY A 15 2.08 18.52 7.53
N ASP A 16 1.69 19.48 8.37
CA ASP A 16 1.86 19.38 9.83
C ASP A 16 0.75 18.59 10.54
N ALA A 17 -0.18 17.95 9.80
CA ALA A 17 -1.30 17.23 10.40
C ALA A 17 -0.86 15.95 11.13
N VAL A 18 0.22 15.32 10.68
CA VAL A 18 0.80 14.11 11.28
C VAL A 18 2.30 14.29 11.45
N PRO A 19 2.85 14.12 12.66
CA PRO A 19 4.30 14.22 12.89
C PRO A 19 5.09 13.22 12.03
N ARG A 20 6.26 13.64 11.52
CA ARG A 20 7.14 12.78 10.72
C ARG A 20 7.50 11.48 11.43
N ASP A 21 7.79 11.54 12.72
CA ASP A 21 8.19 10.35 13.49
C ASP A 21 7.06 9.33 13.58
N ASP A 22 5.81 9.79 13.68
CA ASP A 22 4.62 8.92 13.67
C ASP A 22 4.45 8.27 12.29
N LEU A 23 4.66 9.01 11.20
CA LEU A 23 4.66 8.47 9.83
C LEU A 23 5.78 7.43 9.62
N VAL A 24 6.97 7.68 10.17
CA VAL A 24 8.08 6.71 10.12
C VAL A 24 7.71 5.42 10.83
N LEU A 25 7.13 5.50 12.03
CA LEU A 25 6.70 4.32 12.78
C LEU A 25 5.55 3.59 12.07
N PHE A 26 4.58 4.33 11.54
CA PHE A 26 3.49 3.80 10.74
C PHE A 26 3.99 2.97 9.55
N ILE A 27 4.90 3.52 8.73
CA ILE A 27 5.41 2.84 7.54
C ILE A 27 6.32 1.66 7.89
N ARG A 28 7.20 1.79 8.88
CA ARG A 28 8.23 0.77 9.15
C ARG A 28 7.72 -0.42 9.95
N VAL A 29 6.86 -0.18 10.93
CA VAL A 29 6.46 -1.18 11.94
C VAL A 29 4.96 -1.19 12.25
N GLY A 30 4.13 -0.50 11.46
CA GLY A 30 2.71 -0.37 11.72
C GLY A 30 1.93 -1.69 11.67
N ASP A 31 2.43 -2.69 10.96
CA ASP A 31 1.85 -4.04 10.90
C ASP A 31 1.87 -4.76 12.24
N LEU A 32 2.84 -4.46 13.10
CA LEU A 32 2.92 -5.04 14.44
C LEU A 32 1.76 -4.61 15.34
N ALA A 33 1.14 -3.46 15.05
CA ALA A 33 0.02 -2.94 15.83
C ALA A 33 -1.33 -3.59 15.46
N ILE A 34 -1.46 -4.23 14.29
CA ILE A 34 -2.74 -4.68 13.74
C ILE A 34 -3.51 -5.57 14.72
N GLN A 35 -2.85 -6.60 15.28
CA GLN A 35 -3.53 -7.56 16.17
C GLN A 35 -4.04 -6.90 17.45
N ASN A 36 -3.19 -6.10 18.11
CA ASN A 36 -3.51 -5.44 19.37
C ASN A 36 -4.59 -4.38 19.18
N ASP A 37 -4.47 -3.57 18.13
CA ASP A 37 -5.38 -2.45 17.87
C ASP A 37 -6.75 -2.95 17.41
N THR A 38 -6.80 -4.07 16.66
CA THR A 38 -8.06 -4.74 16.31
C THR A 38 -8.76 -5.27 17.57
N ALA A 39 -8.04 -5.98 18.44
CA ALA A 39 -8.62 -6.49 19.69
C ALA A 39 -9.15 -5.38 20.60
N LYS A 40 -8.44 -4.23 20.66
CA LYS A 40 -8.89 -3.03 21.38
C LYS A 40 -10.12 -2.41 20.74
N LYS A 41 -10.17 -2.29 19.40
CA LYS A 41 -11.34 -1.79 18.67
C LYS A 41 -12.59 -2.66 18.91
N ASP A 42 -12.42 -3.97 18.98
CA ASP A 42 -13.48 -4.95 19.25
C ASP A 42 -13.94 -4.97 20.73
N GLY A 43 -13.38 -4.09 21.57
CA GLY A 43 -13.84 -3.87 22.95
C GLY A 43 -13.08 -4.64 24.02
N THR A 44 -11.95 -5.28 23.67
CA THR A 44 -11.12 -5.98 24.67
C THR A 44 -10.40 -4.97 25.56
N ILE A 45 -10.80 -4.90 26.84
CA ILE A 45 -10.35 -3.87 27.79
C ILE A 45 -8.84 -3.96 28.08
N SER A 46 -8.25 -5.14 28.04
CA SER A 46 -6.85 -5.38 28.42
C SER A 46 -5.81 -4.91 27.40
N TYR A 47 -6.21 -4.56 26.19
CA TYR A 47 -5.31 -4.09 25.13
C TYR A 47 -5.36 -2.57 25.05
N ASP A 48 -4.26 -1.94 24.64
CA ASP A 48 -4.23 -0.52 24.30
C ASP A 48 -3.81 -0.34 22.85
N TYR A 49 -4.22 0.78 22.25
CA TYR A 49 -3.79 1.14 20.90
C TYR A 49 -2.27 1.34 20.91
N GLN A 50 -1.58 0.58 20.06
CA GLN A 50 -0.14 0.73 19.81
C GLN A 50 0.12 1.75 18.70
N MET A 51 -0.81 1.92 17.76
CA MET A 51 -0.70 2.97 16.76
C MET A 51 -0.99 4.35 17.34
N HIS A 52 -0.14 5.31 16.99
CA HIS A 52 -0.23 6.70 17.44
C HIS A 52 -1.58 7.31 17.08
N GLU A 53 -2.13 8.13 17.99
CA GLU A 53 -3.44 8.78 17.81
C GLU A 53 -3.48 9.65 16.55
N SER A 54 -2.38 10.34 16.22
CA SER A 54 -2.22 11.12 15.00
C SER A 54 -2.50 10.30 13.73
N ILE A 55 -2.02 9.05 13.67
CA ILE A 55 -2.27 8.13 12.55
C ILE A 55 -3.72 7.67 12.54
N ARG A 56 -4.25 7.25 13.70
CA ARG A 56 -5.63 6.73 13.80
C ARG A 56 -6.66 7.78 13.43
N THR A 57 -6.50 9.02 13.90
CA THR A 57 -7.41 10.14 13.63
C THR A 57 -7.33 10.64 12.19
N HIS A 58 -6.20 10.46 11.52
CA HIS A 58 -5.98 10.86 10.12
C HIS A 58 -6.03 9.68 9.14
N ALA A 59 -6.51 8.50 9.56
CA ALA A 59 -6.48 7.28 8.77
C ALA A 59 -7.14 7.43 7.39
N VAL A 60 -8.25 8.18 7.30
CA VAL A 60 -8.95 8.47 6.02
C VAL A 60 -8.03 9.24 5.08
N LYS A 61 -7.43 10.34 5.53
CA LYS A 61 -6.54 11.17 4.70
C LYS A 61 -5.28 10.41 4.28
N LEU A 62 -4.73 9.58 5.18
CA LEU A 62 -3.59 8.73 4.86
C LEU A 62 -3.95 7.71 3.78
N ASP A 63 -5.11 7.05 3.88
CA ASP A 63 -5.55 6.08 2.88
C ASP A 63 -5.83 6.73 1.52
N GLU A 64 -6.45 7.91 1.51
CA GLU A 64 -6.66 8.72 0.30
C GLU A 64 -5.34 9.09 -0.36
N ALA A 65 -4.37 9.60 0.39
CA ALA A 65 -3.05 9.95 -0.12
C ALA A 65 -2.31 8.73 -0.69
N LEU A 66 -2.39 7.57 -0.02
CA LEU A 66 -1.82 6.31 -0.50
C LEU A 66 -2.55 5.76 -1.74
N ALA A 67 -3.86 5.98 -1.85
CA ALA A 67 -4.65 5.57 -3.00
C ALA A 67 -4.40 6.44 -4.24
N SER A 68 -4.07 7.72 -4.07
CA SER A 68 -3.84 8.66 -5.17
C SER A 68 -2.39 8.83 -5.58
N ILE A 69 -1.44 8.26 -4.82
CA ILE A 69 0.01 8.40 -5.09
C ILE A 69 0.35 7.95 -6.51
N LYS A 70 1.23 8.71 -7.18
CA LYS A 70 1.74 8.41 -8.53
C LYS A 70 3.25 8.15 -8.46
N ILE A 71 3.67 6.99 -8.96
CA ILE A 71 5.06 6.54 -8.99
C ILE A 71 5.44 6.29 -10.44
N CYS A 72 6.54 6.90 -10.87
CA CYS A 72 7.10 6.69 -12.20
C CYS A 72 8.52 6.17 -12.09
N ASP A 73 8.80 5.03 -12.73
CA ASP A 73 10.15 4.50 -12.91
C ASP A 73 10.57 4.64 -14.38
N PRO A 74 11.47 5.60 -14.72
CA PRO A 74 11.84 5.90 -16.10
C PRO A 74 12.82 4.89 -16.72
N ALA A 75 13.31 3.93 -15.93
CA ALA A 75 14.16 2.83 -16.38
C ALA A 75 13.79 1.56 -15.59
N ILE A 76 12.54 1.13 -15.76
CA ILE A 76 11.87 0.15 -14.90
C ILE A 76 12.58 -1.21 -14.86
N GLY A 77 13.31 -1.57 -15.92
CA GLY A 77 13.92 -2.87 -16.08
C GLY A 77 12.90 -3.98 -15.86
N SER A 78 13.25 -4.96 -15.03
CA SER A 78 12.34 -6.07 -14.66
C SER A 78 11.20 -5.68 -13.70
N GLY A 79 11.06 -4.40 -13.33
CA GLY A 79 10.01 -3.93 -12.41
C GLY A 79 10.26 -4.25 -10.93
N ALA A 80 11.51 -4.47 -10.51
CA ALA A 80 11.83 -4.79 -9.12
C ALA A 80 11.46 -3.66 -8.15
N PHE A 81 11.81 -2.43 -8.51
CA PHE A 81 11.56 -1.26 -7.67
C PHE A 81 10.06 -0.95 -7.55
N PRO A 82 9.27 -0.86 -8.64
CA PRO A 82 7.84 -0.61 -8.53
C PRO A 82 7.08 -1.68 -7.76
N VAL A 83 7.46 -2.96 -7.87
CA VAL A 83 6.85 -4.03 -7.07
C VAL A 83 7.17 -3.85 -5.58
N GLY A 84 8.41 -3.50 -5.24
CA GLY A 84 8.76 -3.18 -3.84
C GLY A 84 7.98 -1.97 -3.32
N MET A 85 7.85 -0.91 -4.13
CA MET A 85 7.06 0.27 -3.75
C MET A 85 5.57 -0.06 -3.59
N MET A 86 5.01 -0.89 -4.48
CA MET A 86 3.63 -1.39 -4.38
C MET A 86 3.40 -2.11 -3.05
N GLN A 87 4.33 -3.00 -2.66
CA GLN A 87 4.23 -3.75 -1.41
C GLN A 87 4.19 -2.83 -0.19
N GLU A 88 5.01 -1.79 -0.15
CA GLU A 88 4.98 -0.81 0.95
C GLU A 88 3.66 -0.01 0.98
N ILE A 89 3.11 0.37 -0.17
CA ILE A 89 1.80 1.05 -0.24
C ILE A 89 0.69 0.13 0.27
N VAL A 90 0.65 -1.12 -0.23
CA VAL A 90 -0.37 -2.10 0.15
C VAL A 90 -0.30 -2.36 1.65
N LYS A 91 0.89 -2.66 2.18
CA LYS A 91 1.12 -2.86 3.62
C LYS A 91 0.62 -1.68 4.45
N ALA A 92 0.92 -0.45 4.04
CA ALA A 92 0.46 0.75 4.74
C ALA A 92 -1.08 0.86 4.73
N ARG A 93 -1.73 0.58 3.60
CA ARG A 93 -3.21 0.61 3.49
C ARG A 93 -3.90 -0.51 4.27
N GLU A 94 -3.27 -1.67 4.38
CA GLU A 94 -3.73 -2.78 5.22
C GLU A 94 -3.70 -2.40 6.70
N VAL A 95 -2.63 -1.75 7.17
CA VAL A 95 -2.56 -1.23 8.55
C VAL A 95 -3.71 -0.25 8.83
N LEU A 96 -4.06 0.60 7.86
CA LEU A 96 -5.16 1.56 8.02
C LEU A 96 -6.54 0.90 8.07
N THR A 97 -6.70 -0.31 7.54
CA THR A 97 -7.98 -1.05 7.60
C THR A 97 -8.45 -1.27 9.04
N THR A 98 -7.54 -1.37 10.01
CA THR A 98 -7.91 -1.45 11.43
C THR A 98 -8.72 -0.22 11.89
N TYR A 99 -8.46 0.97 11.34
CA TYR A 99 -9.09 2.23 11.79
C TYR A 99 -10.20 2.72 10.87
N LEU A 100 -10.42 2.05 9.75
CA LEU A 100 -11.42 2.42 8.75
C LEU A 100 -12.56 1.40 8.72
N ASP A 101 -13.68 1.79 8.14
CA ASP A 101 -14.77 0.86 7.86
C ASP A 101 -14.36 -0.07 6.72
N ASN A 102 -14.65 -1.35 6.88
CA ASN A 102 -14.36 -2.37 5.88
C ASN A 102 -15.67 -2.97 5.37
N ASP A 103 -16.05 -2.60 4.15
CA ASP A 103 -17.18 -3.13 3.41
C ASP A 103 -16.86 -4.44 2.66
N GLY A 104 -15.69 -5.02 2.94
CA GLY A 104 -15.15 -6.20 2.25
C GLY A 104 -14.23 -5.86 1.07
N ASN A 105 -14.10 -4.59 0.69
CA ASN A 105 -13.23 -4.20 -0.43
C ASN A 105 -11.77 -3.92 -0.01
N ARG A 106 -11.48 -3.78 1.29
CA ARG A 106 -10.14 -3.50 1.80
C ARG A 106 -9.29 -4.78 1.93
N THR A 107 -8.98 -5.40 0.80
CA THR A 107 -8.17 -6.62 0.70
C THR A 107 -6.82 -6.37 0.02
N SER A 108 -5.82 -7.20 0.30
CA SER A 108 -4.50 -7.12 -0.37
C SER A 108 -4.66 -7.14 -1.90
N TYR A 109 -5.46 -8.06 -2.42
CA TYR A 109 -5.74 -8.16 -3.85
C TYR A 109 -6.28 -6.84 -4.43
N ASN A 110 -7.30 -6.23 -3.80
CA ASN A 110 -7.87 -4.98 -4.28
C ASN A 110 -6.88 -3.81 -4.18
N PHE A 111 -6.07 -3.75 -3.12
CA PHE A 111 -5.04 -2.73 -2.99
C PHE A 111 -3.93 -2.88 -4.03
N LYS A 112 -3.45 -4.11 -4.27
CA LYS A 112 -2.47 -4.41 -5.33
C LYS A 112 -3.04 -4.04 -6.69
N ARG A 113 -4.27 -4.48 -6.98
CA ARG A 113 -4.94 -4.19 -8.25
C ARG A 113 -5.05 -2.69 -8.49
N HIS A 114 -5.51 -1.94 -7.47
CA HIS A 114 -5.59 -0.48 -7.51
C HIS A 114 -4.22 0.16 -7.75
N ALA A 115 -3.18 -0.26 -7.01
CA ALA A 115 -1.84 0.29 -7.14
C ALA A 115 -1.23 0.04 -8.54
N ILE A 116 -1.41 -1.16 -9.09
CA ILE A 116 -0.95 -1.49 -10.46
C ILE A 116 -1.71 -0.67 -11.51
N GLN A 117 -3.00 -0.43 -11.30
CA GLN A 117 -3.85 0.34 -12.22
C GLN A 117 -3.56 1.82 -12.23
N GLU A 118 -3.53 2.39 -11.03
CA GLU A 118 -3.72 3.82 -10.83
C GLU A 118 -2.46 4.47 -10.27
N CYS A 119 -1.53 3.75 -9.66
CA CYS A 119 -0.40 4.36 -8.97
C CYS A 119 0.92 4.18 -9.71
N ILE A 120 1.13 3.06 -10.41
CA ILE A 120 2.45 2.65 -10.89
C ILE A 120 2.58 2.83 -12.40
N TYR A 121 3.63 3.55 -12.79
CA TYR A 121 3.99 3.81 -14.18
C TYR A 121 5.46 3.47 -14.40
N GLY A 122 5.77 2.89 -15.54
CA GLY A 122 7.13 2.44 -15.87
C GLY A 122 7.44 2.62 -17.33
N VAL A 123 8.67 3.03 -17.62
CA VAL A 123 9.21 3.14 -18.98
C VAL A 123 10.53 2.37 -19.05
N ASP A 124 10.72 1.63 -20.14
CA ASP A 124 12.02 1.05 -20.48
C ASP A 124 12.27 1.19 -21.99
N ILE A 125 13.54 1.18 -22.38
CA ILE A 125 13.94 1.14 -23.78
C ILE A 125 13.89 -0.28 -24.34
N ASP A 126 14.08 -1.30 -23.50
CA ASP A 126 14.02 -2.72 -23.87
C ASP A 126 12.57 -3.25 -23.72
N PRO A 127 11.89 -3.62 -24.81
CA PRO A 127 10.57 -4.23 -24.74
C PRO A 127 10.53 -5.52 -23.90
N GLY A 128 11.62 -6.30 -23.88
CA GLY A 128 11.70 -7.52 -23.08
C GLY A 128 11.67 -7.24 -21.58
N ALA A 129 12.29 -6.13 -21.14
CA ALA A 129 12.22 -5.67 -19.76
C ALA A 129 10.78 -5.31 -19.37
N ILE A 130 10.05 -4.63 -20.26
CA ILE A 130 8.65 -4.28 -20.07
C ILE A 130 7.79 -5.54 -19.88
N ASP A 131 7.97 -6.57 -20.70
CA ASP A 131 7.22 -7.82 -20.58
C ASP A 131 7.51 -8.55 -19.25
N ILE A 132 8.77 -8.55 -18.82
CA ILE A 132 9.16 -9.11 -17.51
C ILE A 132 8.52 -8.32 -16.36
N ALA A 133 8.50 -6.98 -16.44
CA ALA A 133 7.87 -6.13 -15.44
C ALA A 133 6.36 -6.38 -15.36
N LYS A 134 5.67 -6.46 -16.52
CA LYS A 134 4.24 -6.79 -16.61
C LYS A 134 3.95 -8.16 -15.98
N LEU A 135 4.73 -9.19 -16.33
CA LEU A 135 4.57 -10.53 -15.76
C LEU A 135 4.79 -10.51 -14.24
N ARG A 136 5.81 -9.81 -13.76
CA ARG A 136 6.09 -9.70 -12.32
C ARG A 136 4.95 -9.03 -11.56
N LEU A 137 4.39 -7.94 -12.10
CA LEU A 137 3.23 -7.27 -11.50
C LEU A 137 2.00 -8.20 -11.50
N TRP A 138 1.75 -8.93 -12.59
CA TRP A 138 0.64 -9.89 -12.63
C TRP A 138 0.80 -11.02 -11.61
N LEU A 139 1.97 -11.64 -11.53
CA LEU A 139 2.25 -12.68 -10.53
C LEU A 139 2.09 -12.17 -9.10
N SER A 140 2.48 -10.91 -8.85
CA SER A 140 2.32 -10.30 -7.54
C SER A 140 0.85 -10.10 -7.13
N LEU A 141 -0.07 -10.00 -8.11
CA LEU A 141 -1.51 -9.92 -7.89
C LEU A 141 -2.12 -11.32 -7.67
N VAL A 142 -1.73 -12.29 -8.49
CA VAL A 142 -2.29 -13.66 -8.48
C VAL A 142 -1.96 -14.42 -7.19
N VAL A 143 -0.77 -14.20 -6.61
CA VAL A 143 -0.31 -14.95 -5.42
C VAL A 143 -1.17 -14.73 -4.18
N ASP A 144 -1.95 -13.64 -4.13
CA ASP A 144 -2.80 -13.29 -2.99
C ASP A 144 -4.27 -13.70 -3.18
N GLU A 145 -4.64 -14.25 -4.35
CA GLU A 145 -6.01 -14.65 -4.63
C GLU A 145 -6.14 -16.17 -4.56
N GLU A 146 -7.00 -16.66 -3.66
CA GLU A 146 -7.23 -18.10 -3.49
C GLU A 146 -8.18 -18.66 -4.56
N ASP A 147 -9.08 -17.83 -5.10
CA ASP A 147 -10.01 -18.22 -6.16
C ASP A 147 -9.54 -17.72 -7.54
N TYR A 148 -8.91 -18.60 -8.30
CA TYR A 148 -8.44 -18.29 -9.66
C TYR A 148 -9.56 -17.79 -10.60
N HIS A 149 -10.84 -18.07 -10.32
CA HIS A 149 -11.96 -17.62 -11.16
C HIS A 149 -12.32 -16.15 -10.98
N THR A 150 -11.87 -15.50 -9.90
CA THR A 150 -12.15 -14.08 -9.61
C THR A 150 -11.04 -13.15 -10.11
N ILE A 151 -9.88 -13.72 -10.50
CA ILE A 151 -8.72 -12.97 -10.97
C ILE A 151 -9.06 -12.28 -12.29
N LYS A 152 -8.94 -10.94 -12.28
CA LYS A 152 -9.10 -10.14 -13.48
C LYS A 152 -7.74 -10.04 -14.20
N PRO A 153 -7.72 -10.01 -15.54
CA PRO A 153 -6.49 -9.74 -16.29
C PRO A 153 -5.91 -8.39 -15.85
N LEU A 154 -4.58 -8.23 -16.03
CA LEU A 154 -3.97 -6.95 -15.75
C LEU A 154 -4.63 -5.88 -16.66
N PRO A 155 -5.10 -4.80 -16.06
CA PRO A 155 -5.65 -3.65 -16.77
C PRO A 155 -4.54 -2.93 -17.54
N ASN A 156 -4.88 -2.39 -18.72
CA ASN A 156 -3.94 -1.70 -19.61
C ASN A 156 -2.83 -2.59 -20.21
N LEU A 157 -3.05 -3.91 -20.26
CA LEU A 157 -2.30 -4.82 -21.12
C LEU A 157 -3.09 -5.08 -22.40
N ASP A 158 -2.97 -4.17 -23.37
CA ASP A 158 -3.31 -4.46 -24.76
C ASP A 158 -2.14 -5.18 -25.46
#